data_AF-A0A4Z0KTQ1-F1
#
_entry.id   AF-A0A4Z0KTQ1-F1
#
_cell.length_a   1.000
_cell.length_b   1.000
_cell.length_c   1.000
_cell.angle_alpha   90.00
_cell.angle_beta   90.00
_cell.angle_gamma   90.00
#
_symmetry.space_group_name_H-M   'P 1'
#
loop_
_entity.id
_entity.type
_entity.pdbx_description
1 polymer ?
#
loop_
_entity_poly.entity_id
_entity_poly.type
_entity_poly.pdbx_seq_one_letter_code
_entity_poly.pdbx_strand_id
1 'polypeptide(L)' 'LGYHMWTFIDNWSWLNGYKNRYGFVQLDLATQTRTVKKRGEWFAATAEHNGFD' A
#
# COMPACT_ATOMS: atom_id res chain seq x y z
N LEU A 1 -8.88 6.63 19.05
CA LEU A 1 -8.49 5.31 18.49
C LEU A 1 -8.08 5.51 17.04
N GLY A 2 -7.12 4.75 16.52
CA GLY A 2 -6.60 4.95 15.16
C GLY A 2 -6.27 3.63 14.48
N TYR A 3 -6.21 3.64 13.15
CA TYR A 3 -5.91 2.47 12.33
C TYR A 3 -4.66 2.72 11.49
N HIS A 4 -3.75 1.75 11.46
CA HIS A 4 -2.57 1.78 10.60
C HIS A 4 -2.58 0.56 9.69
N MET A 5 -2.46 0.81 8.39
CA MET A 5 -2.40 -0.25 7.40
C MET A 5 -0.99 -0.87 7.36
N TRP A 6 -0.94 -2.18 7.12
CA TRP A 6 0.32 -2.89 7.04
C TRP A 6 1.11 -2.48 5.79
N THR A 7 2.15 -1.68 6.05
CA THR A 7 3.16 -1.17 5.11
C THR A 7 2.65 -0.19 4.07
N PHE A 8 3.42 0.87 3.87
CA PHE A 8 3.14 1.88 2.87
C PHE A 8 3.39 1.38 1.44
N ILE A 9 4.46 0.60 1.24
CA ILE A 9 4.95 0.13 -0.06
C ILE A 9 5.03 -1.40 -0.08
N ASP A 10 4.99 -1.99 -1.27
CA ASP A 10 5.29 -3.41 -1.44
C ASP A 10 6.66 -3.76 -0.82
N ASN A 11 6.62 -4.73 0.10
CA ASN A 11 7.76 -5.14 0.89
C ASN A 11 8.11 -6.60 0.63
N TRP A 12 9.25 -7.01 1.17
CA TRP A 12 9.61 -8.41 1.31
C TRP A 12 8.93 -9.00 2.55
N SER A 13 8.19 -10.08 2.36
CA SER A 13 7.50 -10.81 3.42
C SER A 13 8.20 -12.13 3.73
N TRP A 14 8.18 -12.55 5.00
CA TRP A 14 8.97 -13.68 5.51
C TRP A 14 8.86 -14.97 4.69
N LEU A 15 7.63 -15.41 4.39
CA LEU A 15 7.39 -16.69 3.70
C LEU A 15 7.21 -16.55 2.19
N ASN A 16 6.88 -15.35 1.70
CA ASN A 16 6.52 -15.15 0.30
C ASN A 16 7.52 -14.27 -0.46
N GLY A 17 8.53 -13.74 0.23
CA GLY A 17 9.38 -12.69 -0.28
C GLY A 17 8.55 -11.57 -0.89
N TYR A 18 8.81 -11.26 -2.15
CA TYR A 18 8.11 -10.24 -2.92
C TYR A 18 6.93 -10.78 -3.75
N LYS A 19 6.52 -12.04 -3.60
CA LYS A 19 5.39 -12.58 -4.38
C LYS A 19 4.07 -11.88 -4.04
N ASN A 20 3.88 -11.57 -2.76
CA ASN A 20 2.70 -10.85 -2.29
C ASN A 20 2.97 -9.35 -2.18
N ARG A 21 1.99 -8.55 -2.62
CA ARG A 21 2.10 -7.10 -2.75
C ARG A 21 1.09 -6.42 -1.84
N TYR A 22 1.52 -6.08 -0.62
CA TYR A 22 0.64 -5.61 0.46
C TYR A 22 0.42 -4.10 0.44
N GLY A 23 1.45 -3.29 0.19
CA GLY A 23 1.40 -1.84 0.41
C GLY A 23 0.51 -1.07 -0.57
N PHE A 24 0.24 0.18 -0.25
CA PHE A 24 -0.49 1.11 -1.12
C PHE A 24 0.30 1.51 -2.36
N VAL A 25 1.63 1.53 -2.26
CA VAL A 25 2.54 1.83 -3.37
C VAL A 25 3.12 0.54 -3.95
N GLN A 26 2.99 0.36 -5.26
CA GLN A 26 3.70 -0.67 -5.98
C GLN A 26 5.16 -0.28 -6.15
N LEU A 27 6.08 -1.21 -5.88
CA LEU A 27 7.49 -1.08 -6.20
C LEU A 27 7.84 -2.05 -7.33
N ASP A 28 8.25 -1.50 -8.47
CA ASP A 28 8.94 -2.28 -9.49
C ASP A 28 10.37 -2.57 -9.01
N LEU A 29 10.72 -3.85 -8.85
CA LEU A 29 12.01 -4.23 -8.27
C LEU A 29 13.18 -4.01 -9.23
N ALA A 30 12.94 -4.10 -10.53
CA ALA A 30 13.98 -3.96 -11.54
C ALA A 30 14.35 -2.49 -11.77
N THR A 31 13.34 -1.61 -11.78
CA THR A 31 13.51 -0.18 -12.09
C THR A 31 13.45 0.73 -10.88
N GLN A 32 13.03 0.20 -9.71
CA GLN A 32 12.75 0.97 -8.49
C GLN A 32 11.62 2.00 -8.65
N THR A 33 10.86 1.94 -9.73
CA THR A 33 9.72 2.82 -9.99
C THR A 33 8.61 2.56 -8.98
N ARG A 34 7.98 3.65 -8.54
CA ARG A 34 6.91 3.64 -7.53
C ARG A 34 5.62 4.14 -8.15
N THR A 35 4.57 3.33 -8.04
CA THR A 35 3.25 3.67 -8.58
C THR A 35 2.22 3.52 -7.48
N VAL A 36 1.44 4.58 -7.23
CA VAL A 36 0.33 4.52 -6.28
C VAL A 36 -0.75 3.59 -6.84
N LYS A 37 -1.23 2.66 -6.01
CA LYS A 37 -2.34 1.77 -6.39
C LYS A 37 -3.67 2.45 -6.09
N LYS A 38 -4.73 2.05 -6.79
CA LYS A 38 -6.10 2.51 -6.54
C LYS A 38 -6.52 2.43 -5.06
N ARG A 39 -6.09 1.39 -4.34
CA ARG A 39 -6.35 1.25 -2.89
C ARG A 39 -5.65 2.30 -2.04
N GLY A 40 -4.52 2.83 -2.48
CA GLY A 40 -3.82 3.95 -1.83
C GLY A 40 -4.56 5.26 -2.02
N GLU A 41 -5.06 5.52 -3.23
CA GLU A 41 -5.92 6.66 -3.53
C GLU A 41 -7.22 6.60 -2.71
N TRP A 42 -7.87 5.44 -2.68
CA TRP A 42 -9.06 5.22 -1.84
C TRP A 42 -8.76 5.46 -0.36
N PHE A 43 -7.67 4.91 0.18
CA PHE A 43 -7.35 5.08 1.60
C PHE A 43 -7.03 6.54 1.95
N ALA A 44 -6.40 7.29 1.04
CA ALA A 44 -6.19 8.72 1.21
C ALA A 44 -7.51 9.48 1.29
N ALA A 45 -8.44 9.23 0.35
CA ALA A 45 -9.78 9.84 0.37
C ALA A 45 -10.56 9.46 1.64
N THR A 46 -10.53 8.19 2.04
CA THR A 46 -11.18 7.71 3.28
C THR A 46 -10.64 8.43 4.51
N ALA A 47 -9.33 8.60 4.61
CA ALA A 47 -8.69 9.30 5.72
C ALA A 47 -9.04 10.80 5.72
N GLU A 48 -9.10 11.43 4.54
CA GLU A 48 -9.49 12.83 4.37
C GLU A 48 -10.96 13.07 4.76
N HIS A 49 -11.86 12.16 4.38
CA HIS A 49 -13.28 12.25 4.70
C HIS A 49 -13.65 11.65 6.07
N ASN A 50 -12.67 11.10 6.79
CA ASN A 50 -12.87 10.40 8.07
C ASN A 50 -13.96 9.30 7.99
N GLY A 51 -14.04 8.63 6.86
CA GLY A 51 -15.10 7.68 6.54
C GLY A 51 -15.07 7.22 5.08
N PHE A 52 -15.81 6.16 4.78
CA PHE A 52 -16.01 5.63 3.43
C PHE A 52 -17.48 5.20 3.30
N ASP A 53 -18.08 5.44 2.13
CA ASP A 53 -19.45 5.03 1.80
C ASP A 53 -19.46 3.78 0.90
#